data_AF-A0AAD7JWX9-F1
#
_entry.id   AF-A0AAD7JWX9-F1
#
_cell.length_a   1.000
_cell.length_b   1.000
_cell.length_c   1.000
_cell.angle_alpha   90.00
_cell.angle_beta   90.00
_cell.angle_gamma   90.00
#
_symmetry.space_group_name_H-M   'P 1'
#
loop_
_entity.id
_entity.type
_entity.pdbx_description
1 polymer ?
#
loop_
_entity_poly.entity_id
_entity_poly.type
_entity_poly.pdbx_seq_one_letter_code
_entity_poly.pdbx_strand_id
1 'polypeptide(L)'
;LPPELMSLIFLFCLPDDEFIFPDPSSAPLLLCRICRQWRHIALAMPGLWASLFLHMGRFFPMFPNFKEPALADLAAFFCQWISNARSLPLSFRVDDYPKYDDWEPGPTKAEYRSVIGH
;
A
#
# COMPACT_ATOMS: atom_id res chain seq x y z
N LEU A 1 4.37 -9.41 -24.79
CA LEU A 1 5.30 -8.25 -24.73
C LEU A 1 6.61 -8.73 -24.11
N PRO A 2 7.78 -8.30 -24.59
CA PRO A 2 9.06 -8.59 -23.94
C PRO A 2 9.07 -8.14 -22.47
N PRO A 3 9.71 -8.88 -21.55
CA PRO A 3 9.78 -8.53 -20.13
C PRO A 3 10.37 -7.14 -19.88
N GLU A 4 11.32 -6.69 -20.69
CA GLU A 4 12.01 -5.40 -20.53
C GLU A 4 11.04 -4.23 -20.74
N LEU A 5 10.19 -4.32 -21.78
CA LEU A 5 9.18 -3.31 -22.05
C LEU A 5 8.05 -3.34 -21.02
N MET A 6 7.69 -4.53 -20.53
CA MET A 6 6.73 -4.64 -19.41
C MET A 6 7.26 -3.96 -18.15
N SER A 7 8.52 -4.17 -17.82
CA SER A 7 9.17 -3.54 -16.66
C SER A 7 9.15 -2.01 -16.78
N LEU A 8 9.41 -1.46 -17.97
CA LEU A 8 9.29 -0.02 -18.21
C LEU A 8 7.87 0.48 -17.97
N ILE A 9 6.86 -0.19 -18.54
CA ILE A 9 5.45 0.16 -18.32
C ILE A 9 5.11 0.12 -16.82
N PHE A 10 5.59 -0.88 -16.09
CA PHE A 10 5.29 -1.03 -14.66
C PHE A 10 5.87 0.11 -13.83
N LEU A 11 7.06 0.60 -14.17
CA LEU A 11 7.63 1.80 -13.55
C LEU A 11 6.76 3.03 -13.78
N PHE A 12 6.23 3.20 -14.99
CA PHE A 12 5.29 4.29 -15.31
C PHE A 12 3.90 4.12 -14.68
N CYS A 13 3.57 2.96 -14.13
CA CYS A 13 2.32 2.73 -13.40
C CYS A 13 2.43 3.02 -11.90
N LEU A 14 3.64 3.30 -11.38
CA LEU A 14 3.79 3.67 -9.98
C LEU A 14 3.09 5.00 -9.69
N PRO A 15 2.51 5.16 -8.49
CA PRO A 15 1.99 6.46 -8.07
C PRO A 15 3.12 7.49 -7.98
N ASP A 16 2.80 8.76 -8.22
CA ASP A 16 3.76 9.88 -8.15
C ASP A 16 4.16 10.24 -6.70
N ASP A 17 3.51 9.63 -5.70
CA ASP A 17 3.82 9.82 -4.29
C ASP A 17 5.21 9.31 -3.91
N GLU A 18 5.87 10.00 -2.98
CA GLU A 18 7.18 9.61 -2.43
C GLU A 18 7.15 8.20 -1.81
N PHE A 19 6.05 7.86 -1.13
CA PHE A 19 5.82 6.56 -0.49
C PHE A 19 4.58 5.90 -1.05
N ILE A 20 4.72 4.67 -1.54
CA ILE A 20 3.61 3.92 -2.14
C ILE A 20 2.57 3.56 -1.08
N PHE A 21 1.35 4.05 -1.27
CA PHE A 21 0.19 3.57 -0.53
C PHE A 21 -0.24 2.19 -1.04
N PRO A 22 -0.29 1.15 -0.19
CA PRO A 22 -0.55 -0.22 -0.64
C PRO A 22 -2.05 -0.43 -0.94
N ASP A 23 -2.51 0.02 -2.10
CA ASP A 23 -3.88 -0.19 -2.58
C ASP A 23 -3.93 -1.35 -3.60
N PRO A 24 -4.85 -2.33 -3.47
CA PRO A 24 -5.05 -3.37 -4.47
C PRO A 24 -5.36 -2.86 -5.89
N SER A 25 -5.81 -1.61 -6.00
CA SER A 25 -6.19 -0.90 -7.22
C SER A 25 -5.07 -0.04 -7.79
N SER A 26 -3.91 0.02 -7.13
CA SER A 26 -2.74 0.80 -7.55
C SER A 26 -1.50 -0.09 -7.67
N ALA A 27 -0.52 0.33 -8.48
CA ALA A 27 0.77 -0.36 -8.54
C ALA A 27 1.51 -0.24 -7.19
N PRO A 28 2.30 -1.26 -6.80
CA PRO A 28 2.60 -2.48 -7.54
C PRO A 28 1.57 -3.62 -7.38
N LEU A 29 0.63 -3.50 -6.44
CA LEU A 29 -0.30 -4.57 -6.09
C LEU A 29 -1.30 -4.88 -7.20
N LEU A 30 -1.80 -3.86 -7.90
CA LEU A 30 -2.66 -4.03 -9.08
C LEU A 30 -1.99 -4.91 -10.15
N LEU A 31 -0.72 -4.63 -10.44
CA LEU A 31 0.06 -5.36 -11.45
C LEU A 31 0.18 -6.85 -11.07
N CYS A 32 0.23 -7.17 -9.78
CA CYS A 32 0.28 -8.53 -9.26
C CYS A 32 -1.03 -9.32 -9.40
N ARG A 33 -2.13 -8.66 -9.78
CA ARG A 33 -3.48 -9.23 -9.85
C ARG A 33 -4.02 -9.39 -11.27
N ILE A 34 -3.36 -8.81 -12.28
CA ILE A 34 -3.85 -8.83 -13.67
C ILE A 34 -3.72 -10.22 -14.30
N CYS A 35 -2.51 -10.77 -14.36
CA CYS A 35 -2.27 -12.13 -14.85
C CYS A 35 -0.99 -12.73 -14.26
N ARG A 36 -0.78 -14.04 -14.45
CA ARG A 36 0.39 -14.76 -13.89
C ARG A 36 1.73 -14.17 -14.35
N GLN A 37 1.83 -13.79 -15.62
CA GLN A 37 3.05 -13.21 -16.18
C GLN A 37 3.37 -11.84 -15.57
N TRP A 38 2.36 -10.98 -15.42
CA TRP A 38 2.53 -9.65 -14.82
C TRP A 38 2.93 -9.76 -13.36
N ARG A 39 2.28 -10.66 -12.61
CA ARG A 39 2.65 -10.96 -11.22
C ARG A 39 4.10 -11.39 -11.09
N HIS A 40 4.57 -12.30 -11.96
CA HIS A 40 5.96 -12.76 -11.92
C HIS A 40 6.95 -11.61 -12.15
N ILE A 41 6.68 -10.75 -13.14
CA ILE A 41 7.54 -9.60 -13.44
C ILE A 41 7.51 -8.57 -12.29
N ALA A 42 6.33 -8.19 -11.79
CA ALA A 42 6.20 -7.21 -10.73
C ALA A 42 6.89 -7.65 -9.42
N LEU A 43 6.77 -8.93 -9.04
CA LEU A 43 7.48 -9.50 -7.88
C LEU A 43 9.00 -9.63 -8.09
N ALA A 44 9.45 -9.69 -9.34
CA ALA A 44 10.87 -9.77 -9.68
C ALA A 44 11.53 -8.38 -9.81
N MET A 45 10.78 -7.30 -9.71
CA MET A 45 11.27 -5.92 -9.86
C MET A 45 11.38 -5.21 -8.51
N PRO A 46 12.56 -5.17 -7.88
CA PRO A 46 12.69 -4.67 -6.50
C PRO A 46 12.37 -3.17 -6.38
N GLY A 47 12.62 -2.40 -7.45
CA GLY A 47 12.33 -0.96 -7.48
C GLY A 47 10.85 -0.62 -7.29
N LEU A 48 9.94 -1.54 -7.64
CA LEU A 48 8.50 -1.34 -7.41
C LEU A 48 8.10 -1.44 -5.93
N TRP A 49 8.99 -1.96 -5.08
CA TRP A 49 8.75 -2.23 -3.66
C TRP A 49 9.70 -1.42 -2.76
N ALA A 50 10.46 -0.48 -3.31
CA ALA A 50 11.50 0.27 -2.59
C ALA A 50 10.95 1.35 -1.66
N SER A 51 9.66 1.70 -1.77
CA SER A 51 8.98 2.59 -0.81
C SER A 51 7.66 2.01 -0.33
N LEU A 52 7.23 2.40 0.88
CA LEU A 52 5.97 1.95 1.48
C LEU A 52 5.40 3.00 2.44
N PHE A 53 4.09 3.26 2.33
CA PHE A 53 3.33 4.01 3.33
C PHE A 53 2.48 3.07 4.18
N LEU A 54 2.73 3.07 5.49
CA LEU A 54 2.02 2.27 6.49
C LEU A 54 0.97 3.12 7.19
N HIS A 55 -0.30 2.90 6.84
CA HIS A 55 -1.43 3.52 7.52
C HIS A 55 -1.94 2.60 8.63
N MET A 56 -1.64 2.96 9.88
CA MET A 56 -1.77 2.02 11.01
C MET A 56 -3.17 1.43 11.16
N GLY A 57 -4.27 2.15 10.95
CA GLY A 57 -5.59 1.58 11.33
C GLY A 57 -6.35 1.01 10.16
N ARG A 58 -5.62 0.70 9.08
CA ARG A 58 -5.94 -0.49 8.32
C ARG A 58 -5.74 -1.76 9.16
N PHE A 59 -4.80 -1.76 10.10
CA PHE A 59 -4.47 -2.90 10.96
C PHE A 59 -5.08 -2.75 12.37
N PHE A 60 -5.15 -1.53 12.90
CA PHE A 60 -5.64 -1.20 14.23
C PHE A 60 -6.91 -0.32 14.18
N PRO A 61 -8.08 -0.83 13.73
CA PRO A 61 -9.32 -0.05 13.77
C PRO A 61 -9.73 0.23 15.22
N MET A 62 -10.29 1.41 15.46
CA MET A 62 -10.50 2.14 16.73
C MET A 62 -11.33 1.44 17.84
N PHE A 63 -11.52 0.11 17.82
CA PHE A 63 -12.38 -0.61 18.78
C PHE A 63 -11.63 -1.63 19.65
N PRO A 64 -11.90 -1.65 20.97
CA PRO A 64 -11.11 -2.37 21.95
C PRO A 64 -11.59 -3.82 22.07
N ASN A 65 -11.12 -4.68 21.17
CA ASN A 65 -11.10 -6.13 21.39
C ASN A 65 -9.86 -6.70 20.70
N PHE A 66 -8.71 -6.06 20.98
CA PHE A 66 -7.41 -6.39 20.42
C PHE A 66 -7.01 -7.80 20.84
N LYS A 67 -7.36 -8.77 20.02
CA LYS A 67 -6.68 -10.06 19.99
C LYS A 67 -5.52 -9.88 19.02
N GLU A 68 -4.41 -10.54 19.30
CA GLU A 68 -3.14 -10.50 18.55
C GLU A 68 -3.13 -10.61 16.99
N PRO A 69 -4.17 -10.99 16.21
CA PRO A 69 -4.12 -10.98 14.73
C PRO A 69 -3.61 -9.72 14.02
N ALA A 70 -3.94 -8.52 14.50
CA ALA A 70 -3.61 -7.29 13.77
C ALA A 70 -2.10 -6.99 13.67
N LEU A 71 -1.32 -7.33 14.71
CA LEU A 71 0.14 -7.14 14.67
C LEU A 71 0.81 -8.21 13.79
N ALA A 72 0.32 -9.45 13.83
CA ALA A 72 0.81 -10.52 12.98
C ALA A 72 0.53 -10.23 11.50
N ASP A 73 -0.65 -9.71 11.17
CA ASP A 73 -1.02 -9.31 9.81
C ASP A 73 -0.17 -8.14 9.31
N LEU A 74 0.06 -7.12 10.14
CA LEU A 74 0.98 -6.02 9.83
C LEU A 74 2.40 -6.55 9.57
N ALA A 75 2.91 -7.41 10.45
CA ALA A 75 4.25 -7.98 10.33
C ALA A 75 4.37 -8.83 9.05
N ALA A 76 3.38 -9.68 8.76
CA ALA A 76 3.37 -10.50 7.55
C ALA A 76 3.32 -9.62 6.28
N PHE A 77 2.47 -8.60 6.27
CA PHE A 77 2.39 -7.63 5.18
C PHE A 77 3.73 -6.91 4.96
N PHE A 78 4.33 -6.41 6.04
CA PHE A 78 5.61 -5.69 5.99
C PHE A 78 6.76 -6.59 5.55
N CYS A 79 6.87 -7.81 6.11
CA CYS A 79 7.85 -8.81 5.71
C CYS A 79 7.72 -9.18 4.22
N GLN A 80 6.48 -9.34 3.72
CA GLN A 80 6.25 -9.62 2.31
C GLN A 80 6.72 -8.45 1.43
N TRP A 81 6.47 -7.21 1.84
CA TRP A 81 6.93 -6.03 1.10
C TRP A 81 8.46 -5.95 1.07
N ILE A 82 9.12 -6.11 2.21
CA ILE A 82 10.58 -6.15 2.33
C ILE A 82 11.17 -7.26 1.46
N SER A 83 10.57 -8.44 1.49
CA SER A 83 11.05 -9.58 0.68
C SER A 83 11.08 -9.25 -0.82
N ASN A 84 10.12 -8.45 -1.30
CA ASN A 84 10.05 -8.03 -2.69
C ASN A 84 11.03 -6.91 -3.04
N ALA A 85 11.36 -6.03 -2.07
CA ALA A 85 12.40 -4.99 -2.23
C ALA A 85 13.83 -5.59 -2.35
N ARG A 86 14.00 -6.86 -2.00
CA ARG A 86 15.26 -7.62 -2.11
C ARG A 86 16.45 -6.87 -1.50
N SER A 87 17.42 -6.49 -2.33
CA SER A 87 18.65 -5.81 -1.91
C SER A 87 18.56 -4.29 -1.94
N LEU A 88 17.43 -3.70 -2.34
CA LEU A 88 17.26 -2.26 -2.31
C LEU A 88 16.92 -1.80 -0.89
N PRO A 89 17.42 -0.62 -0.46
CA PRO A 89 17.01 -0.03 0.80
C PRO A 89 15.51 0.29 0.74
N LEU A 90 14.72 -0.28 1.65
CA LEU A 90 13.32 0.07 1.81
C LEU A 90 13.21 1.39 2.57
N SER A 91 12.60 2.40 1.94
CA SER A 91 12.17 3.62 2.60
C SER A 91 10.70 3.46 3.00
N PHE A 92 10.33 3.78 4.24
CA PHE A 92 8.91 3.73 4.61
C PHE A 92 8.50 4.89 5.49
N ARG A 93 7.23 5.28 5.36
CA ARG A 93 6.56 6.27 6.21
C ARG A 93 5.47 5.56 6.98
N VAL A 94 5.37 5.84 8.27
CA VAL A 94 4.27 5.40 9.12
C VAL A 94 3.42 6.63 9.40
N ASP A 95 2.13 6.53 9.13
CA ASP A 95 1.20 7.55 9.60
C ASP A 95 0.83 7.26 11.05
N ASP A 96 1.02 8.26 11.90
CA ASP A 96 0.58 8.18 13.28
C ASP A 96 -0.89 8.60 13.32
N TYR A 97 -1.71 7.87 14.06
CA TYR A 97 -3.10 8.27 14.18
C TYR A 97 -3.18 9.64 14.84
N PRO A 98 -4.02 10.58 14.36
CA PRO A 98 -4.40 11.71 15.19
C PRO A 98 -4.91 11.14 16.51
N LYS A 99 -4.37 11.65 17.61
CA LYS A 99 -4.83 11.26 18.94
C LYS A 99 -6.33 11.57 19.01
N TYR A 100 -7.07 10.83 19.83
CA TYR A 100 -8.51 11.07 20.01
C TYR A 100 -8.84 12.55 20.29
N ASP A 101 -7.91 13.28 20.90
CA ASP A 101 -8.04 14.70 21.24
C ASP A 101 -7.91 15.64 20.02
N ASP A 102 -7.35 15.17 18.89
CA ASP A 102 -7.19 15.90 17.63
C ASP A 102 -8.30 15.55 16.60
N TRP A 103 -9.26 14.69 16.98
CA TRP A 103 -10.37 14.28 16.11
C TRP A 103 -11.45 15.37 16.04
N GLU A 104 -11.35 16.22 15.03
CA GLU A 104 -12.53 16.88 14.47
C GLU A 104 -13.35 15.80 13.74
N PRO A 105 -14.66 15.65 14.00
CA PRO A 105 -15.49 14.68 13.30
C PRO A 105 -15.39 14.91 11.80
N GLY A 106 -14.73 13.96 11.10
CA GLY A 106 -14.60 14.00 9.66
C GLY A 106 -15.96 14.00 8.96
N PRO A 107 -16.03 14.52 7.72
CA PRO A 107 -17.28 14.63 6.98
C PRO A 107 -17.99 13.27 6.93
N THR A 108 -19.28 13.29 7.27
CA THR A 108 -20.19 12.16 7.17
C THR A 108 -20.13 11.53 5.78
N LYS A 109 -20.55 10.26 5.68
CA LYS A 109 -20.63 9.54 4.40
C LYS A 109 -21.45 10.28 3.32
N ALA A 110 -22.35 11.20 3.74
CA ALA A 110 -23.09 12.09 2.86
C ALA A 110 -22.23 13.22 2.31
N GLU A 111 -21.37 13.82 3.14
CA GLU A 111 -20.45 14.89 2.75
C GLU A 111 -19.33 14.36 1.85
N TYR A 112 -18.82 13.16 2.11
CA TYR A 112 -17.87 12.49 1.21
C TYR A 112 -18.43 12.29 -0.21
N ARG A 113 -19.71 11.94 -0.32
CA ARG A 113 -20.39 11.77 -1.63
C ARG A 113 -20.56 13.10 -2.37
N SER A 114 -20.72 14.20 -1.65
CA SER A 114 -20.84 15.54 -2.24
C SER A 114 -19.53 16.05 -2.86
N VAL A 115 -18.37 15.62 -2.32
CA VAL A 115 -17.04 16.05 -2.79
C VAL A 115 -16.59 15.30 -4.05
N ILE A 116 -17.03 14.05 -4.22
CA ILE A 116 -16.62 13.17 -5.34
C ILE A 116 -17.57 13.14 -6.53
N GLY A 117 -18.58 14.02 -6.57
CA GLY A 117 -19.35 14.30 -7.79
C GLY A 117 -19.88 13.08 -8.56
N HIS A 118 -20.49 12.12 -7.85
CA HIS A 118 -21.20 11.00 -8.45
C HIS A 118 -22.71 11.11 -8.25
#